data_AF-A0A0N9Y7G8-F1
#
_entry.id   AF-A0A0N9Y7G8-F1
#
_cell.length_a   1.000
_cell.length_b   1.000
_cell.length_c   1.000
_cell.angle_alpha   90.00
_cell.angle_beta   90.00
_cell.angle_gamma   90.00
#
_symmetry.space_group_name_H-M   'P 1'
#
loop_
_entity.id
_entity.type
_entity.pdbx_description
1 polymer ?
#
loop_
_entity_poly.entity_id
_entity_poly.type
_entity_poly.pdbx_seq_one_letter_code
_entity_poly.pdbx_strand_id
1 'polypeptide(L)'
;MSDETAIDDVKADHEAHIKVLRGEPTDEEMAALMAVLSTAGGGAAEPVVRDRNLWGHPVDKLRYSIFSWQRVTLLERTHMRR
;
A
#
# COMPACT_ATOMS: atom_id res chain seq x y z
N MET A 1 10.25 -33.48 -35.73
CA MET A 1 9.85 -32.08 -35.93
C MET A 1 8.54 -31.91 -35.18
N SER A 2 8.45 -31.33 -33.98
CA SER A 2 9.41 -30.73 -33.08
C SER A 2 8.79 -30.81 -31.67
N ASP A 3 9.64 -30.95 -30.67
CA ASP A 3 9.34 -30.93 -29.23
C ASP A 3 8.54 -29.67 -28.86
N GLU A 4 7.32 -29.82 -28.33
CA GLU A 4 6.57 -28.71 -27.72
C GLU A 4 6.93 -28.69 -26.23
N THR A 5 7.92 -27.86 -25.93
CA THR A 5 8.49 -27.67 -24.60
C THR A 5 7.41 -27.27 -23.60
N ALA A 6 7.17 -28.15 -22.62
CA ALA A 6 6.47 -27.81 -21.39
C ALA A 6 7.13 -26.57 -20.76
N ILE A 7 6.36 -25.50 -20.65
CA ILE A 7 6.74 -24.28 -19.92
C ILE A 7 6.58 -24.62 -18.44
N ASP A 8 7.59 -25.27 -17.87
CA ASP A 8 7.72 -25.40 -16.43
C ASP A 8 8.16 -24.03 -15.91
N ASP A 9 7.20 -23.31 -15.34
CA ASP A 9 7.38 -21.97 -14.78
C ASP A 9 8.21 -22.11 -13.49
N VAL A 10 9.52 -22.25 -13.64
CA VAL A 10 10.49 -22.24 -12.53
C VAL A 10 10.43 -20.85 -11.92
N LYS A 11 9.55 -20.66 -10.92
CA LYS A 11 9.66 -19.56 -9.96
C LYS A 11 11.06 -19.66 -9.37
N ALA A 12 11.97 -18.81 -9.84
CA ALA A 12 13.26 -18.64 -9.22
C ALA A 12 13.00 -18.26 -7.75
N ASP A 13 13.32 -19.17 -6.83
CA ASP A 13 13.30 -18.89 -5.40
C ASP A 13 14.34 -17.79 -5.16
N HIS A 14 13.87 -16.56 -4.93
CA HIS A 14 14.74 -15.44 -4.67
C HIS A 14 15.40 -15.68 -3.30
N GLU A 15 16.73 -15.66 -3.26
CA GLU A 15 17.49 -15.83 -2.02
C GLU A 15 17.07 -14.76 -1.01
N ALA A 16 16.77 -15.16 0.22
CA ALA A 16 16.34 -14.24 1.27
C ALA A 16 17.49 -13.30 1.64
N HIS A 17 17.44 -12.06 1.15
CA HIS A 17 18.44 -11.02 1.43
C HIS A 17 18.47 -10.54 2.90
N ILE A 18 17.53 -11.01 3.72
CA ILE A 18 17.42 -10.65 5.14
C ILE A 18 17.64 -11.91 5.98
N LYS A 19 18.61 -11.84 6.90
CA LYS A 19 18.91 -12.91 7.85
C LYS A 19 18.27 -12.64 9.19
N VAL A 20 17.42 -13.56 9.67
CA VAL A 20 16.89 -13.53 11.04
C VAL A 20 17.99 -14.00 11.99
N LEU A 21 18.41 -13.12 12.90
CA LEU A 21 19.44 -13.44 13.91
C LEU A 21 18.82 -13.98 15.20
N ARG A 22 17.62 -13.51 15.56
CA ARG A 22 16.85 -13.91 16.74
C ARG A 22 15.37 -13.89 16.38
N GLY A 23 14.70 -15.04 16.49
CA GLY A 23 13.32 -15.23 16.03
C GLY A 23 12.26 -15.36 17.12
N GLU A 24 12.67 -15.37 18.39
CA GLU A 24 11.79 -15.59 19.54
C GLU A 24 12.06 -14.50 20.59
N PRO A 25 11.44 -13.32 20.44
CA PRO A 25 11.55 -12.26 21.44
C PRO A 25 10.85 -12.67 22.73
N THR A 26 11.36 -12.20 23.87
CA THR A 26 10.70 -12.46 25.16
C THR A 26 9.47 -11.57 25.35
N ASP A 27 8.57 -11.94 26.26
CA ASP A 27 7.39 -11.13 26.61
C ASP A 27 7.77 -9.72 27.07
N GLU A 28 8.92 -9.58 27.75
CA GLU A 28 9.47 -8.30 28.18
C GLU A 28 9.91 -7.42 27.01
N GLU A 29 10.61 -8.00 26.02
CA GLU A 29 11.04 -7.30 24.81
C GLU A 29 9.83 -6.82 23.98
N MET A 30 8.78 -7.65 23.90
CA MET A 30 7.52 -7.29 23.24
C MET A 30 6.79 -6.16 23.97
N ALA A 31 6.74 -6.21 25.31
CA ALA A 31 6.13 -5.15 26.11
C ALA A 31 6.87 -3.82 25.95
N ALA A 32 8.20 -3.84 25.95
CA ALA A 32 9.04 -2.66 25.73
C ALA A 32 8.78 -2.05 24.34
N LEU A 33 8.70 -2.86 23.29
CA LEU A 33 8.38 -2.39 21.93
C LEU A 33 7.02 -1.69 21.88
N MET A 34 5.99 -2.30 22.47
CA MET A 34 4.64 -1.72 22.49
C MET A 34 4.59 -0.39 23.26
N ALA A 35 5.30 -0.28 24.37
CA ALA A 35 5.42 0.97 25.13
C ALA A 35 6.03 2.10 24.28
N VAL A 36 7.08 1.82 23.51
CA VAL A 36 7.67 2.82 22.62
C VAL A 36 6.72 3.19 21.46
N LEU A 37 6.07 2.21 20.83
CA LEU A 37 5.18 2.49 19.69
C LEU A 37 3.92 3.25 20.10
N SER A 38 3.34 2.90 21.25
CA SER A 38 2.16 3.58 21.79
C SER A 38 2.44 5.04 22.16
N THR A 39 3.61 5.32 22.74
CA THR A 39 4.02 6.69 23.06
C THR A 39 4.32 7.52 21.81
N ALA A 40 4.85 6.90 20.74
CA ALA A 40 5.12 7.58 19.47
C ALA A 40 3.85 7.96 18.68
N GLY A 41 2.78 7.15 18.75
CA GLY A 41 1.55 7.35 17.97
C GLY A 41 0.39 8.04 18.71
N GLY A 42 0.47 8.19 20.04
CA GLY A 42 -0.67 8.53 20.89
C GLY A 42 -0.84 10.01 21.26
N GLY A 43 -0.06 10.92 20.68
CA GLY A 43 -0.27 12.36 20.89
C GLY A 43 -1.58 12.81 20.23
N ALA A 44 -2.39 13.61 20.93
CA ALA A 44 -3.55 14.26 20.31
C ALA A 44 -3.04 15.06 19.11
N ALA A 45 -3.34 14.58 17.91
CA ALA A 45 -3.04 15.33 16.71
C ALA A 45 -3.90 16.60 16.77
N GLU A 46 -3.25 17.74 17.01
CA GLU A 46 -3.78 19.05 16.64
C GLU A 46 -4.43 18.88 15.26
N PRO A 47 -5.65 19.39 15.00
CA PRO A 47 -6.28 19.20 13.69
C PRO A 47 -5.36 19.76 12.60
N VAL A 48 -4.57 18.87 12.02
CA VAL A 48 -3.56 19.22 11.02
C VAL A 48 -4.36 19.74 9.84
N VAL A 49 -4.05 20.97 9.41
CA VAL A 49 -4.45 21.44 8.09
C VAL A 49 -3.77 20.51 7.10
N ARG A 50 -4.47 19.45 6.71
CA ARG A 50 -3.93 18.48 5.75
C ARG A 50 -3.89 19.18 4.42
N ASP A 51 -2.71 19.25 3.82
CA ASP A 51 -2.58 19.59 2.41
C ASP A 51 -3.56 18.75 1.61
N ARG A 52 -4.14 19.36 0.56
CA ARG A 52 -5.15 18.71 -0.28
C ARG A 52 -4.59 17.40 -0.86
N ASN A 53 -4.95 16.29 -0.23
CA ASN A 53 -4.52 14.97 -0.65
C ASN A 53 -5.50 14.43 -1.70
N LEU A 54 -5.04 14.36 -2.95
CA LEU A 54 -5.81 13.80 -4.07
C LEU A 54 -5.63 12.27 -4.20
N TRP A 55 -4.72 11.67 -3.44
CA TRP A 55 -4.41 10.25 -3.50
C TRP A 55 -5.41 9.49 -2.64
N GLY A 56 -6.53 9.10 -3.24
CA GLY A 56 -7.58 8.35 -2.56
C GLY A 56 -8.97 8.95 -2.71
N HIS A 57 -9.16 9.89 -3.65
CA HIS A 57 -10.49 10.38 -3.95
C HIS A 57 -11.36 9.19 -4.43
N PRO A 58 -12.60 9.00 -3.93
CA PRO A 58 -13.42 7.84 -4.27
C PRO A 58 -13.63 7.63 -5.79
N VAL A 59 -13.58 8.73 -6.56
CA VAL A 59 -13.67 8.72 -8.03
C VAL A 59 -12.53 7.93 -8.69
N ASP A 60 -11.35 7.87 -8.06
CA ASP A 60 -10.16 7.21 -8.61
C ASP A 60 -10.26 5.69 -8.46
N LYS A 61 -11.15 5.21 -7.57
CA LYS A 61 -11.41 3.78 -7.37
C LYS A 61 -12.42 3.22 -8.37
N LEU A 62 -13.11 4.06 -9.13
CA LEU A 62 -14.14 3.65 -10.08
C LEU A 62 -13.49 3.28 -11.42
N ARG A 63 -13.80 2.08 -11.92
CA ARG A 63 -13.40 1.65 -13.27
C ARG A 63 -14.41 2.16 -14.29
N TYR A 64 -14.10 3.28 -14.93
CA TYR A 64 -14.90 3.79 -16.03
C TYR A 64 -14.45 3.19 -17.37
N SER A 65 -15.42 2.84 -18.23
CA SER A 65 -15.15 2.61 -19.65
C SER A 65 -14.53 3.87 -20.29
N ILE A 66 -13.68 3.68 -21.30
CA ILE A 66 -12.98 4.78 -22.00
C ILE A 66 -13.94 5.84 -22.57
N PHE A 67 -15.15 5.43 -22.98
CA PHE A 67 -16.16 6.32 -23.55
C PHE A 67 -17.21 6.79 -22.52
N SER A 68 -17.00 6.52 -21.23
CA SER A 68 -17.95 6.89 -20.20
C SER A 68 -17.96 8.39 -19.99
N TRP A 69 -19.14 8.99 -20.18
CA TRP A 69 -19.35 10.40 -19.89
C TRP A 69 -19.20 10.73 -18.39
N GLN A 70 -19.37 9.72 -17.52
CA GLN A 70 -19.09 9.84 -16.08
C GLN A 70 -17.60 10.01 -15.80
N ARG A 71 -16.70 9.42 -16.61
CA ARG A 71 -15.24 9.63 -16.48
C ARG A 71 -14.91 11.11 -16.76
N VAL A 72 -15.38 11.63 -17.88
CA VAL A 72 -15.13 13.02 -18.28
C VAL A 72 -15.68 14.00 -17.25
N THR A 73 -16.86 13.74 -16.69
CA THR A 73 -17.50 14.71 -15.77
C THR A 73 -17.14 14.56 -14.31
N LEU A 74 -17.00 13.36 -13.75
CA LEU A 74 -16.71 13.19 -12.33
C LEU A 74 -15.21 13.26 -12.07
N LEU A 75 -14.38 12.57 -12.86
CA LEU A 75 -12.92 12.53 -12.67
C LEU A 75 -12.30 13.89 -13.00
N GLU A 76 -12.62 14.48 -14.15
CA GLU A 76 -12.00 15.75 -14.53
C GLU A 76 -12.48 16.89 -13.63
N ARG A 77 -13.75 16.96 -13.25
CA ARG A 77 -14.23 18.06 -12.37
C ARG A 77 -13.63 18.01 -10.97
N THR A 78 -13.37 16.82 -10.43
CA THR A 78 -12.80 16.65 -9.09
C THR A 78 -11.32 17.03 -9.04
N HIS A 79 -10.59 16.79 -10.14
CA HIS A 79 -9.16 17.07 -10.23
C HIS A 79 -8.83 18.44 -10.88
N MET A 80 -9.63 18.93 -11.82
CA MET A 80 -9.32 20.12 -12.63
C MET A 80 -9.93 21.43 -12.11
N ARG A 81 -10.91 21.39 -11.20
CA ARG A 81 -11.40 22.64 -10.57
C ARG A 81 -10.39 23.11 -9.50
N ARG A 82 -9.67 24.18 -9.83
CA ARG A 82 -9.01 25.10 -8.91
C ARG A 82 -9.95 26.28 -8.63
#